data_AF-A0A250XNC9-F1
#
_entry.id   AF-A0A250XNC9-F1
#
_cell.length_a   1.000
_cell.length_b   1.000
_cell.length_c   1.000
_cell.angle_alpha   90.00
_cell.angle_beta   90.00
_cell.angle_gamma   90.00
#
_symmetry.space_group_name_H-M   'P 1'
#
loop_
_entity.id
_entity.type
_entity.pdbx_description
1 polymer ?
#
loop_
_entity_poly.entity_id
_entity_poly.type
_entity_poly.pdbx_seq_one_letter_code
_entity_poly.pdbx_strand_id
1 'polypeptide(L)'
;MTENFEDFDTGDSDYLVNELKHELSTEGFDCASVDLILRMARDGEIESVGDVLGSLAAAGHPYWSGQILRMTIWPDDKTDEKRGEPNYFTASGVLSYLIDMGQTTSARNMCPHILVSQPQGPDCYDLSFIVGNMVSANKSKQAAKLMLSLYSDESKEGQQYRPLLPCMLGTMIDFGQPGWASEIIKSLCVDSHTSTTPEVQPDYSTAGWCLAQTMVFGRADWACSIVHQLRSQQPAWYHETALINQVRAWGGDRCVQDLTSYLMQ
;
A
#
# COMPACT_ATOMS: atom_id res chain seq x y z
N MET A 1 -18.33 43.24 7.65
CA MET A 1 -16.91 42.82 7.76
C MET A 1 -16.85 41.41 7.25
N THR A 2 -16.67 41.29 5.95
CA THR A 2 -16.43 40.05 5.21
C THR A 2 -14.93 40.02 5.02
N GLU A 3 -14.23 39.16 5.77
CA GLU A 3 -12.83 38.88 5.51
C GLU A 3 -12.75 38.05 4.23
N ASN A 4 -12.07 38.61 3.24
CA ASN A 4 -11.73 37.96 1.99
C ASN A 4 -10.81 36.79 2.30
N PHE A 5 -11.24 35.57 1.96
CA PHE A 5 -10.31 34.47 1.74
C PHE A 5 -9.52 34.81 0.49
N GLU A 6 -8.30 35.30 0.67
CA GLU A 6 -7.35 35.49 -0.41
C GLU A 6 -7.05 34.12 -1.05
N ASP A 7 -7.07 34.14 -2.37
CA ASP A 7 -6.77 33.04 -3.27
C ASP A 7 -5.44 32.38 -2.86
N PHE A 8 -5.48 31.10 -2.49
CA PHE A 8 -4.28 30.26 -2.46
C PHE A 8 -3.84 30.06 -3.92
N ASP A 9 -2.87 30.87 -4.32
CA ASP A 9 -2.23 30.86 -5.62
C ASP A 9 -1.74 29.45 -5.99
N THR A 10 -2.10 29.01 -7.19
CA THR A 10 -2.12 27.63 -7.67
C THR A 10 -0.84 27.20 -8.40
N GLY A 11 0.29 27.83 -8.08
CA GLY A 11 1.61 27.50 -8.63
C GLY A 11 2.42 26.60 -7.70
N ASP A 12 3.11 25.60 -8.28
CA ASP A 12 4.43 25.11 -7.86
C ASP A 12 4.56 23.61 -7.49
N SER A 13 4.68 22.76 -8.52
CA SER A 13 5.41 21.48 -8.38
C SER A 13 6.90 21.71 -8.09
N ASP A 14 7.45 22.78 -8.69
CA ASP A 14 8.82 23.23 -8.50
C ASP A 14 9.08 23.60 -7.03
N TYR A 15 8.08 24.10 -6.29
CA TYR A 15 8.19 24.42 -4.87
C TYR A 15 8.37 23.16 -4.03
N LEU A 16 7.60 22.10 -4.25
CA LEU A 16 7.74 20.86 -3.46
C LEU A 16 9.12 20.20 -3.69
N VAL A 17 9.56 20.14 -4.95
CA VAL A 17 10.88 19.57 -5.31
C VAL A 17 12.00 20.45 -4.75
N ASN A 18 11.90 21.78 -4.86
CA ASN A 18 12.93 22.68 -4.36
C ASN A 18 12.92 22.81 -2.84
N GLU A 19 11.76 22.71 -2.18
CA GLU A 19 11.60 22.67 -0.72
C GLU A 19 12.20 21.38 -0.16
N LEU A 20 11.88 20.21 -0.75
CA LEU A 20 12.49 18.94 -0.35
C LEU A 20 14.01 18.93 -0.60
N LYS A 21 14.49 19.51 -1.71
CA LYS A 21 15.94 19.69 -1.95
C LYS A 21 16.56 20.62 -0.92
N HIS A 22 15.87 21.69 -0.53
CA HIS A 22 16.35 22.61 0.50
C HIS A 22 16.49 21.89 1.84
N GLU A 23 15.47 21.16 2.28
CA GLU A 23 15.50 20.34 3.50
C GLU A 23 16.63 19.30 3.45
N LEU A 24 16.76 18.57 2.34
CA LEU A 24 17.85 17.61 2.11
C LEU A 24 19.23 18.30 2.24
N SER A 25 19.39 19.50 1.68
CA SER A 25 20.64 20.26 1.78
C SER A 25 20.97 20.68 3.21
N THR A 26 19.96 21.06 4.00
CA THR A 26 20.15 21.43 5.41
C THR A 26 20.59 20.25 6.27
N GLU A 27 20.28 19.04 5.82
CA GLU A 27 20.60 17.77 6.48
C GLU A 27 21.88 17.14 5.93
N GLY A 28 22.59 17.87 5.06
CA GLY A 28 23.92 17.50 4.55
C GLY A 28 23.90 16.64 3.29
N PHE A 29 22.75 16.47 2.62
CA PHE A 29 22.69 15.82 1.33
C PHE A 29 23.11 16.77 0.20
N ASP A 30 23.92 16.26 -0.73
CA ASP A 30 24.32 17.00 -1.91
C ASP A 30 23.20 17.01 -2.97
N CYS A 31 22.74 18.20 -3.35
CA CYS A 31 21.67 18.37 -4.35
C CYS A 31 22.01 17.74 -5.70
N ALA A 32 23.29 17.72 -6.10
CA ALA A 32 23.70 17.11 -7.37
C ALA A 32 23.50 15.58 -7.35
N SER A 33 23.70 14.95 -6.20
CA SER A 33 23.41 13.52 -5.99
C SER A 33 21.90 13.23 -6.05
N VAL A 34 21.06 14.12 -5.50
CA VAL A 34 19.59 14.01 -5.62
C VAL A 34 19.15 14.17 -7.08
N ASP A 35 19.69 15.16 -7.80
CA ASP A 35 19.40 15.39 -9.23
C ASP A 35 19.81 14.19 -10.10
N LEU A 36 20.93 13.54 -9.77
CA LEU A 36 21.34 12.32 -10.43
C LEU A 36 20.29 11.21 -10.25
N ILE A 37 19.81 10.97 -9.03
CA ILE A 37 18.79 9.96 -8.73
C ILE A 37 17.49 10.27 -9.49
N LEU A 38 17.06 11.54 -9.51
CA LEU A 38 15.86 11.94 -10.24
C LEU A 38 15.99 11.75 -11.74
N ARG A 39 17.17 12.02 -12.31
CA ARG A 39 17.45 11.74 -13.72
C ARG A 39 17.41 10.24 -14.02
N MET A 40 18.07 9.42 -13.19
CA MET A 40 18.05 7.96 -13.32
C MET A 40 16.61 7.41 -13.26
N ALA A 41 15.78 7.95 -12.38
CA ALA A 41 14.36 7.61 -12.31
C ALA A 41 13.61 7.96 -13.60
N ARG A 42 13.86 9.13 -14.20
CA ARG A 42 13.27 9.54 -15.49
C ARG A 42 13.75 8.65 -16.64
N ASP A 43 15.00 8.24 -16.61
CA ASP A 43 15.62 7.34 -17.60
C ASP A 43 15.19 5.87 -17.40
N GLY A 44 14.40 5.57 -16.35
CA GLY A 44 13.87 4.24 -16.07
C GLY A 44 14.87 3.28 -15.41
N GLU A 45 15.94 3.79 -14.81
CA GLU A 45 17.00 3.01 -14.14
C GLU A 45 16.57 2.54 -12.73
N ILE A 46 15.46 1.80 -12.66
CA ILE A 46 14.79 1.39 -11.41
C ILE A 46 15.72 0.67 -10.44
N GLU A 47 16.57 -0.25 -10.93
CA GLU A 47 17.48 -1.04 -10.08
C GLU A 47 18.52 -0.14 -9.41
N SER A 48 19.11 0.78 -10.17
CA SER A 48 20.13 1.69 -9.66
C SER A 48 19.55 2.73 -8.70
N VAL A 49 18.34 3.25 -8.99
CA VAL A 49 17.58 4.08 -8.02
C VAL A 49 17.29 3.27 -6.76
N GLY A 50 16.84 2.02 -6.91
CA GLY A 50 16.54 1.11 -5.81
C GLY A 50 17.74 0.79 -4.94
N ASP A 51 18.92 0.54 -5.52
CA ASP A 51 20.16 0.28 -4.77
C ASP A 51 20.57 1.48 -3.91
N VAL A 52 20.49 2.69 -4.46
CA VAL A 52 20.85 3.92 -3.76
C VAL A 52 19.87 4.18 -2.61
N LEU A 53 18.56 4.17 -2.90
CA LEU A 53 17.52 4.45 -1.91
C LEU A 53 17.40 3.35 -0.86
N GLY A 54 17.56 2.08 -1.24
CA GLY A 54 17.61 0.93 -0.34
C GLY A 54 18.79 1.02 0.62
N SER A 55 19.98 1.33 0.10
CA SER A 55 21.18 1.52 0.92
C SER A 55 21.03 2.69 1.90
N LEU A 56 20.43 3.80 1.47
CA LEU A 56 20.15 4.95 2.34
C LEU A 56 19.17 4.59 3.47
N ALA A 57 18.09 3.87 3.17
CA ALA A 57 17.16 3.42 4.19
C ALA A 57 17.78 2.41 5.16
N ALA A 58 18.60 1.48 4.66
CA ALA A 58 19.33 0.50 5.47
C ALA A 58 20.38 1.17 6.38
N ALA A 59 20.95 2.31 5.96
CA ALA A 59 21.84 3.13 6.77
C ALA A 59 21.12 3.95 7.86
N GLY A 60 19.80 3.79 8.02
CA GLY A 60 19.03 4.49 9.06
C GLY A 60 18.38 5.79 8.58
N HIS A 61 18.31 6.03 7.27
CA HIS A 61 17.66 7.22 6.69
C HIS A 61 16.44 6.88 5.81
N PRO A 62 15.45 6.11 6.32
CA PRO A 62 14.26 5.75 5.54
C PRO A 62 13.38 6.97 5.20
N TYR A 63 13.40 8.00 6.04
CA TYR A 63 12.72 9.28 5.79
C TYR A 63 13.23 9.92 4.48
N TRP A 64 14.52 10.18 4.40
CA TRP A 64 15.14 10.80 3.22
C TRP A 64 15.03 9.93 1.97
N SER A 65 15.19 8.61 2.13
CA SER A 65 14.98 7.65 1.04
C SER A 65 13.55 7.74 0.48
N GLY A 66 12.54 7.79 1.36
CA GLY A 66 11.15 7.95 0.96
C GLY A 66 10.82 9.32 0.36
N GLN A 67 11.41 10.41 0.86
CA GLN A 67 11.24 11.75 0.25
C GLN A 67 11.84 11.82 -1.15
N ILE A 68 13.05 11.27 -1.36
CA ILE A 68 13.66 11.23 -2.70
C ILE A 68 12.83 10.35 -3.64
N LEU A 69 12.30 9.22 -3.16
CA LEU A 69 11.40 8.38 -3.95
C LEU A 69 10.10 9.13 -4.29
N ARG A 70 9.54 9.89 -3.35
CA ARG A 70 8.36 10.71 -3.55
C ARG A 70 8.56 11.72 -4.69
N MET A 71 9.72 12.36 -4.76
CA MET A 71 10.05 13.29 -5.84
C MET A 71 10.06 12.64 -7.24
N THR A 72 10.12 11.30 -7.33
CA THR A 72 9.98 10.58 -8.61
C THR A 72 8.53 10.40 -9.06
N ILE A 73 7.56 10.51 -8.14
CA ILE A 73 6.12 10.36 -8.42
C ILE A 73 5.54 11.63 -9.03
N TRP A 74 6.07 12.79 -8.64
CA TRP A 74 5.71 14.08 -9.21
C TRP A 74 6.88 14.63 -10.05
N PRO A 75 7.16 14.04 -11.23
CA PRO A 75 8.23 14.55 -12.08
C PRO A 75 7.86 15.95 -12.59
N ASP A 76 8.84 16.86 -12.57
CA ASP A 76 8.77 18.19 -13.16
C ASP A 76 8.49 18.11 -14.68
N ASP A 77 7.23 17.98 -15.08
CA ASP A 77 6.84 18.20 -16.48
C ASP A 77 6.32 19.61 -16.66
N LYS A 78 7.19 20.43 -17.25
CA LYS A 78 7.00 21.82 -17.61
C LYS A 78 5.96 21.93 -18.74
N THR A 79 4.67 21.88 -18.44
CA THR A 79 3.63 22.45 -19.31
C THR A 79 2.40 22.82 -18.48
N ASP A 80 2.19 24.13 -18.31
CA ASP A 80 0.95 24.85 -18.04
C ASP A 80 -0.15 24.19 -17.16
N GLU A 81 -0.34 24.80 -15.99
CA GLU A 81 -1.59 24.93 -15.19
C GLU A 81 -2.37 23.66 -14.78
N LYS A 82 -1.93 22.46 -15.10
CA LYS A 82 -2.50 21.22 -14.55
C LYS A 82 -1.40 20.40 -13.93
N ARG A 83 -1.54 20.09 -12.63
CA ARG A 83 -0.73 19.05 -11.97
C ARG A 83 -0.60 17.87 -12.94
N GLY A 84 0.64 17.52 -13.32
CA GLY A 84 0.89 16.23 -13.93
C GLY A 84 0.31 15.14 -13.03
N GLU A 85 -0.36 14.16 -13.62
CA GLU A 85 -0.90 13.04 -12.85
C GLU A 85 0.26 12.33 -12.13
N PRO A 86 0.10 11.97 -10.84
CA PRO A 86 1.17 11.29 -10.11
C PRO A 86 1.53 9.97 -10.79
N ASN A 87 2.83 9.77 -11.03
CA ASN A 87 3.36 8.58 -11.69
C ASN A 87 3.99 7.62 -10.67
N TYR A 88 3.22 6.64 -10.25
CA TYR A 88 3.68 5.65 -9.26
C TYR A 88 4.55 4.54 -9.87
N PHE A 89 4.86 4.55 -11.17
CA PHE A 89 5.63 3.48 -11.83
C PHE A 89 7.00 3.31 -11.17
N THR A 90 7.74 4.41 -10.99
CA THR A 90 9.08 4.37 -10.37
C THR A 90 9.00 3.89 -8.92
N ALA A 91 8.08 4.45 -8.13
CA ALA A 91 7.89 4.02 -6.74
C ALA A 91 7.55 2.53 -6.64
N SER A 92 6.63 2.05 -7.48
CA SER A 92 6.24 0.63 -7.53
C SER A 92 7.39 -0.28 -7.95
N GLY A 93 8.19 0.16 -8.93
CA GLY A 93 9.37 -0.55 -9.40
C GLY A 93 10.45 -0.65 -8.32
N VAL A 94 10.79 0.48 -7.67
CA VAL A 94 11.78 0.56 -6.59
C VAL A 94 11.35 -0.31 -5.40
N LEU A 95 10.11 -0.18 -4.93
CA LEU A 95 9.61 -1.00 -3.82
C LEU A 95 9.60 -2.49 -4.17
N SER A 96 9.22 -2.85 -5.40
CA SER A 96 9.29 -4.25 -5.87
C SER A 96 10.71 -4.79 -5.88
N TYR A 97 11.66 -4.00 -6.39
CA TYR A 97 13.08 -4.35 -6.44
C TYR A 97 13.64 -4.59 -5.03
N LEU A 98 13.38 -3.68 -4.10
CA LEU A 98 13.82 -3.82 -2.71
C LEU A 98 13.29 -5.09 -2.05
N ILE A 99 12.03 -5.44 -2.31
CA ILE A 99 11.43 -6.68 -1.79
C ILE A 99 12.07 -7.92 -2.40
N ASP A 100 12.41 -7.88 -3.69
CA ASP A 100 13.15 -8.96 -4.38
C ASP A 100 14.56 -9.14 -3.80
N MET A 101 15.20 -8.04 -3.39
CA MET A 101 16.50 -8.04 -2.72
C MET A 101 16.44 -8.37 -1.22
N GLY A 102 15.28 -8.74 -0.69
CA GLY A 102 15.10 -9.07 0.73
C GLY A 102 15.03 -7.86 1.66
N GLN A 103 15.00 -6.63 1.13
CA GLN A 103 14.93 -5.38 1.88
C GLN A 103 13.48 -4.94 2.14
N THR A 104 12.62 -5.88 2.55
CA THR A 104 11.18 -5.60 2.77
C THR A 104 10.96 -4.54 3.85
N THR A 105 11.77 -4.54 4.91
CA THR A 105 11.74 -3.51 5.96
C THR A 105 12.05 -2.12 5.43
N SER A 106 13.05 -1.99 4.54
CA SER A 106 13.39 -0.71 3.91
C SER A 106 12.23 -0.22 3.04
N ALA A 107 11.67 -1.08 2.20
CA ALA A 107 10.52 -0.76 1.36
C ALA A 107 9.31 -0.30 2.21
N ARG A 108 8.99 -1.02 3.28
CA ARG A 108 7.93 -0.63 4.24
C ARG A 108 8.21 0.74 4.85
N ASN A 109 9.42 0.96 5.36
CA ASN A 109 9.77 2.21 6.05
C ASN A 109 9.76 3.44 5.13
N MET A 110 9.89 3.27 3.81
CA MET A 110 9.73 4.37 2.85
C MET A 110 8.27 4.77 2.65
N CYS A 111 7.33 3.82 2.77
CA CYS A 111 5.91 4.06 2.47
C CYS A 111 5.31 5.28 3.19
N PRO A 112 5.49 5.50 4.51
CA PRO A 112 4.94 6.69 5.18
C PRO A 112 5.35 8.03 4.55
N HIS A 113 6.51 8.06 3.89
CA HIS A 113 7.12 9.26 3.34
C HIS A 113 6.82 9.44 1.85
N ILE A 114 6.39 8.37 1.18
CA ILE A 114 5.86 8.42 -0.19
C ILE A 114 4.42 8.95 -0.19
N LEU A 115 3.64 8.63 0.83
CA LEU A 115 2.16 8.74 0.87
C LEU A 115 1.62 10.09 1.38
N VAL A 116 2.35 11.18 1.15
CA VAL A 116 1.95 12.49 1.69
C VAL A 116 1.07 13.23 0.68
N SER A 117 -0.23 13.11 0.90
CA SER A 117 -1.21 14.14 0.59
C SER A 117 -2.13 14.34 1.80
N GLN A 118 -2.01 15.50 2.46
CA GLN A 118 -2.91 16.06 3.49
C GLN A 118 -2.51 15.82 4.97
N PRO A 119 -2.79 16.79 5.87
CA PRO A 119 -2.54 16.72 7.32
C PRO A 119 -3.30 15.60 8.08
N GLN A 120 -3.90 14.62 7.40
CA GLN A 120 -4.82 13.61 7.98
C GLN A 120 -4.36 12.15 7.85
N GLY A 121 -3.17 11.86 7.29
CA GLY A 121 -2.58 10.51 7.24
C GLY A 121 -2.36 9.98 5.82
N PRO A 122 -1.83 8.75 5.67
CA PRO A 122 -1.53 8.15 4.37
C PRO A 122 -2.82 7.95 3.55
N ASP A 123 -2.83 8.45 2.31
CA ASP A 123 -3.98 8.31 1.43
C ASP A 123 -4.10 6.86 0.93
N CYS A 124 -5.27 6.27 1.15
CA CYS A 124 -5.65 4.96 0.65
C CYS A 124 -5.47 4.82 -0.87
N TYR A 125 -5.59 5.93 -1.61
CA TYR A 125 -5.44 5.95 -3.06
C TYR A 125 -3.99 5.73 -3.48
N ASP A 126 -3.02 6.42 -2.87
CA ASP A 126 -1.60 6.32 -3.24
C ASP A 126 -1.07 4.88 -3.07
N LEU A 127 -1.38 4.24 -1.94
CA LEU A 127 -0.99 2.84 -1.73
C LEU A 127 -1.70 1.87 -2.69
N SER A 128 -2.97 2.12 -2.98
CA SER A 128 -3.72 1.31 -3.95
C SER A 128 -3.14 1.47 -5.35
N PHE A 129 -2.71 2.67 -5.76
CA PHE A 129 -2.03 2.89 -7.03
C PHE A 129 -0.65 2.21 -7.09
N ILE A 130 0.13 2.25 -6.01
CA ILE A 130 1.41 1.52 -5.93
C ILE A 130 1.16 0.02 -6.07
N VAL A 131 0.24 -0.54 -5.27
CA VAL A 131 -0.12 -1.97 -5.34
C VAL A 131 -0.64 -2.35 -6.72
N GLY A 132 -1.51 -1.54 -7.32
CA GLY A 132 -2.06 -1.75 -8.65
C GLY A 132 -0.97 -1.77 -9.73
N ASN A 133 -0.03 -0.82 -9.70
CA ASN A 133 1.10 -0.79 -10.60
C ASN A 133 2.00 -2.03 -10.44
N MET A 134 2.34 -2.41 -9.21
CA MET A 134 3.10 -3.65 -8.95
C MET A 134 2.37 -4.87 -9.52
N VAL A 135 1.07 -5.01 -9.28
CA VAL A 135 0.29 -6.13 -9.79
C VAL A 135 0.24 -6.13 -11.33
N SER A 136 -0.01 -4.99 -11.95
CA SER A 136 -0.04 -4.84 -13.42
C SER A 136 1.28 -5.22 -14.08
N ALA A 137 2.40 -4.98 -13.38
CA ALA A 137 3.74 -5.37 -13.78
C ALA A 137 4.10 -6.83 -13.44
N ASN A 138 3.11 -7.66 -13.10
CA ASN A 138 3.30 -9.07 -12.68
C ASN A 138 4.17 -9.23 -11.42
N LYS A 139 4.13 -8.23 -10.52
CA LYS A 139 4.82 -8.23 -9.21
C LYS A 139 3.84 -8.41 -8.05
N SER A 140 2.79 -9.21 -8.25
CA SER A 140 1.72 -9.45 -7.25
C SER A 140 2.24 -10.07 -5.95
N LYS A 141 3.28 -10.91 -6.02
CA LYS A 141 3.95 -11.48 -4.84
C LYS A 141 4.62 -10.40 -3.99
N GLN A 142 5.29 -9.45 -4.64
CA GLN A 142 5.98 -8.34 -3.99
C GLN A 142 4.94 -7.40 -3.38
N ALA A 143 3.86 -7.12 -4.10
CA ALA A 143 2.73 -6.35 -3.56
C ALA A 143 2.15 -7.00 -2.30
N ALA A 144 1.92 -8.32 -2.33
CA ALA A 144 1.43 -9.05 -1.16
C ALA A 144 2.39 -8.98 0.04
N LYS A 145 3.70 -9.14 -0.21
CA LYS A 145 4.73 -8.98 0.84
C LYS A 145 4.74 -7.56 1.43
N LEU A 146 4.61 -6.53 0.60
CA LEU A 146 4.53 -5.15 1.05
C LEU A 146 3.31 -4.93 1.94
N MET A 147 2.13 -5.36 1.48
CA MET A 147 0.87 -5.25 2.22
C MET A 147 0.93 -5.93 3.59
N LEU A 148 1.44 -7.16 3.64
CA LEU A 148 1.63 -7.87 4.91
C LEU A 148 2.65 -7.16 5.81
N SER A 149 3.75 -6.67 5.24
CA SER A 149 4.76 -5.93 6.01
C SER A 149 4.22 -4.62 6.59
N LEU A 150 3.30 -3.94 5.89
CA LEU A 150 2.62 -2.73 6.37
C LEU A 150 1.61 -3.06 7.47
N TYR A 151 0.83 -4.14 7.31
CA TYR A 151 -0.16 -4.56 8.30
C TYR A 151 0.48 -5.01 9.64
N SER A 152 1.57 -5.78 9.55
CA SER A 152 2.29 -6.32 10.71
C SER A 152 3.15 -5.29 11.43
N ASP A 153 3.16 -4.03 10.98
CA ASP A 153 3.84 -2.95 11.68
C ASP A 153 3.00 -2.47 12.88
N GLU A 154 3.51 -2.71 14.09
CA GLU A 154 2.85 -2.34 15.34
C GLU A 154 3.12 -0.90 15.76
N SER A 155 4.02 -0.18 15.06
CA SER A 155 4.27 1.25 15.30
C SER A 155 3.00 2.10 15.07
N LYS A 156 3.01 3.33 15.58
CA LYS A 156 1.87 4.24 15.40
C LYS A 156 1.64 4.56 13.93
N GLU A 157 2.72 4.68 13.18
CA GLU A 157 2.76 4.88 11.74
C GLU A 157 2.20 3.63 11.03
N GLY A 158 2.62 2.44 11.46
CA GLY A 158 2.15 1.14 10.96
C GLY A 158 0.63 0.93 11.11
N GLN A 159 0.08 1.33 12.26
CA GLN A 159 -1.35 1.20 12.55
C GLN A 159 -2.25 1.95 11.57
N GLN A 160 -1.74 3.01 10.92
CA GLN A 160 -2.48 3.80 9.93
C GLN A 160 -2.75 3.01 8.64
N TYR A 161 -1.98 1.94 8.36
CA TYR A 161 -2.16 1.12 7.15
C TYR A 161 -3.22 0.03 7.31
N ARG A 162 -3.53 -0.40 8.55
CA ARG A 162 -4.49 -1.49 8.77
C ARG A 162 -5.86 -1.18 8.16
N PRO A 163 -6.44 0.02 8.32
CA PRO A 163 -7.69 0.39 7.67
C PRO A 163 -7.66 0.34 6.14
N LEU A 164 -6.49 0.40 5.52
CA LEU A 164 -6.32 0.45 4.06
C LEU A 164 -6.28 -0.94 3.41
N LEU A 165 -6.09 -1.98 4.23
CA LEU A 165 -5.96 -3.35 3.76
C LEU A 165 -7.14 -3.83 2.89
N PRO A 166 -8.42 -3.55 3.21
CA PRO A 166 -9.54 -3.93 2.36
C PRO A 166 -9.46 -3.32 0.95
N CYS A 167 -9.02 -2.06 0.83
CA CYS A 167 -8.86 -1.37 -0.45
C CYS A 167 -7.71 -1.97 -1.28
N MET A 168 -6.58 -2.26 -0.63
CA MET A 168 -5.44 -2.90 -1.30
C MET A 168 -5.78 -4.33 -1.76
N LEU A 169 -6.54 -5.10 -0.96
CA LEU A 169 -7.06 -6.41 -1.37
C LEU A 169 -8.01 -6.30 -2.57
N GLY A 170 -8.90 -5.31 -2.55
CA GLY A 170 -9.78 -4.99 -3.67
C GLY A 170 -9.01 -4.66 -4.95
N THR A 171 -7.94 -3.88 -4.82
CA THR A 171 -7.03 -3.60 -5.94
C THR A 171 -6.44 -4.88 -6.53
N MET A 172 -5.96 -5.82 -5.70
CA MET A 172 -5.48 -7.10 -6.22
C MET A 172 -6.55 -7.86 -7.02
N ILE A 173 -7.80 -7.82 -6.57
CA ILE A 173 -8.92 -8.50 -7.25
C ILE A 173 -9.26 -7.82 -8.57
N ASP A 174 -9.34 -6.49 -8.61
CA ASP A 174 -9.62 -5.72 -9.83
C ASP A 174 -8.54 -5.94 -10.91
N PHE A 175 -7.29 -6.17 -10.51
CA PHE A 175 -6.21 -6.56 -11.41
C PHE A 175 -6.12 -8.08 -11.67
N GLY A 176 -7.18 -8.84 -11.35
CA GLY A 176 -7.26 -10.26 -11.68
C GLY A 176 -6.37 -11.18 -10.84
N GLN A 177 -5.97 -10.74 -9.64
CA GLN A 177 -5.16 -11.53 -8.70
C GLN A 177 -5.91 -11.93 -7.41
N PRO A 178 -7.11 -12.54 -7.50
CA PRO A 178 -7.85 -12.95 -6.31
C PRO A 178 -7.12 -14.07 -5.53
N GLY A 179 -6.27 -14.86 -6.19
CA GLY A 179 -5.42 -15.85 -5.54
C GLY A 179 -4.47 -15.20 -4.54
N TRP A 180 -3.76 -14.13 -4.92
CA TRP A 180 -2.89 -13.41 -3.98
C TRP A 180 -3.66 -12.69 -2.87
N ALA A 181 -4.82 -12.11 -3.18
CA ALA A 181 -5.70 -11.54 -2.14
C ALA A 181 -6.10 -12.61 -1.11
N SER A 182 -6.39 -13.84 -1.57
CA SER A 182 -6.68 -14.96 -0.66
C SER A 182 -5.47 -15.38 0.16
N GLU A 183 -4.26 -15.44 -0.42
CA GLU A 183 -3.02 -15.76 0.32
C GLU A 183 -2.75 -14.74 1.44
N ILE A 184 -2.97 -13.45 1.20
CA ILE A 184 -2.86 -12.42 2.24
C ILE A 184 -3.84 -12.70 3.37
N ILE A 185 -5.11 -12.99 3.05
CA ILE A 185 -6.12 -13.35 4.05
C ILE A 185 -5.71 -14.60 4.85
N LYS A 186 -5.11 -15.60 4.21
CA LYS A 186 -4.57 -16.77 4.92
C LYS A 186 -3.48 -16.37 5.91
N SER A 187 -2.52 -15.56 5.48
CA SER A 187 -1.43 -15.09 6.35
C SER A 187 -1.99 -14.35 7.57
N LEU A 188 -2.99 -13.50 7.38
CA LEU A 188 -3.63 -12.77 8.48
C LEU A 188 -4.35 -13.69 9.49
N CYS A 189 -4.91 -14.81 9.02
CA CYS A 189 -5.58 -15.79 9.89
C CYS A 189 -4.62 -16.68 10.67
N VAL A 190 -3.37 -16.82 10.23
CA VAL A 190 -2.38 -17.73 10.83
C VAL A 190 -1.33 -16.97 11.65
N ASP A 191 -1.04 -15.71 11.34
CA ASP A 191 -0.02 -14.89 12.01
C ASP A 191 -0.52 -14.18 13.29
N SER A 192 -1.81 -14.23 13.60
CA SER A 192 -2.41 -13.64 14.81
C SER A 192 -1.98 -14.40 16.07
N HIS A 193 -0.83 -13.99 16.61
CA HIS A 193 -0.29 -14.28 17.95
C HIS A 193 0.23 -15.71 18.21
N THR A 194 1.56 -15.79 18.31
CA THR A 194 2.35 -16.60 19.28
C THR A 194 1.64 -17.81 19.90
N SER A 195 1.96 -19.02 19.43
CA SER A 195 1.99 -20.15 20.34
C SER A 195 2.93 -21.24 19.87
N THR A 196 3.85 -21.61 20.75
CA THR A 196 4.72 -22.78 20.67
C THR A 196 3.95 -24.11 20.82
N THR A 197 2.66 -24.12 20.50
CA THR A 197 1.79 -25.30 20.54
C THR A 197 1.32 -25.68 19.13
N PRO A 198 1.19 -26.98 18.82
CA PRO A 198 0.93 -27.45 17.45
C PRO A 198 -0.48 -27.16 16.91
N GLU A 199 -1.32 -26.48 17.67
CA GLU A 199 -2.70 -26.13 17.31
C GLU A 199 -2.89 -24.61 17.40
N VAL A 200 -2.24 -23.87 16.49
CA VAL A 200 -2.58 -22.46 16.27
C VAL A 200 -3.98 -22.46 15.66
N GLN A 201 -4.98 -22.13 16.48
CA GLN A 201 -6.33 -21.92 15.97
C GLN A 201 -6.32 -20.67 15.08
N PRO A 202 -6.87 -20.74 13.86
CA PRO A 202 -6.93 -19.59 12.98
C PRO A 202 -7.78 -18.48 13.59
N ASP A 203 -7.29 -17.23 13.56
CA ASP A 203 -8.10 -16.07 13.90
C ASP A 203 -8.82 -15.54 12.67
N TYR A 204 -10.13 -15.70 12.64
CA TYR A 204 -10.96 -15.20 11.57
C TYR A 204 -11.32 -13.71 11.73
N SER A 205 -10.96 -13.06 12.84
CA SER A 205 -11.40 -11.69 13.15
C SER A 205 -10.94 -10.69 12.10
N THR A 206 -9.64 -10.64 11.80
CA THR A 206 -9.10 -9.71 10.78
C THR A 206 -9.64 -10.02 9.38
N ALA A 207 -9.74 -11.30 9.02
CA ALA A 207 -10.30 -11.70 7.74
C ALA A 207 -11.78 -11.31 7.61
N GLY A 208 -12.58 -11.58 8.65
CA GLY A 208 -13.98 -11.21 8.72
C GLY A 208 -14.18 -9.69 8.65
N TRP A 209 -13.34 -8.92 9.35
CA TRP A 209 -13.32 -7.46 9.26
C TRP A 209 -13.00 -7.00 7.83
N CYS A 210 -11.97 -7.54 7.18
CA CYS A 210 -11.60 -7.15 5.81
C CYS A 210 -12.76 -7.37 4.83
N LEU A 211 -13.38 -8.56 4.87
CA LEU A 211 -14.52 -8.87 4.02
C LEU A 211 -15.71 -7.96 4.33
N ALA A 212 -16.03 -7.74 5.61
CA ALA A 212 -17.09 -6.81 6.00
C ALA A 212 -16.85 -5.39 5.45
N GLN A 213 -15.63 -4.87 5.54
CA GLN A 213 -15.30 -3.55 5.00
C GLN A 213 -15.49 -3.47 3.47
N THR A 214 -15.04 -4.49 2.72
CA THR A 214 -15.28 -4.49 1.25
C THR A 214 -16.77 -4.41 0.90
N MET A 215 -17.64 -5.07 1.67
CA MET A 215 -19.08 -5.00 1.49
C MET A 215 -19.68 -3.65 1.91
N VAL A 216 -19.17 -3.03 2.99
CA VAL A 216 -19.55 -1.66 3.37
C VAL A 216 -19.23 -0.67 2.26
N PHE A 217 -18.15 -0.88 1.51
CA PHE A 217 -17.80 -0.11 0.31
C PHE A 217 -18.60 -0.50 -0.95
N GLY A 218 -19.59 -1.39 -0.84
CA GLY A 218 -20.42 -1.83 -1.96
C GLY A 218 -19.75 -2.85 -2.88
N ARG A 219 -18.61 -3.42 -2.48
CA ARG A 219 -17.83 -4.41 -3.25
C ARG A 219 -17.99 -5.82 -2.69
N ALA A 220 -19.23 -6.31 -2.65
CA ALA A 220 -19.52 -7.68 -2.24
C ALA A 220 -18.94 -8.73 -3.21
N ASP A 221 -18.73 -8.35 -4.48
CA ASP A 221 -18.02 -9.13 -5.49
C ASP A 221 -16.58 -9.44 -5.06
N TRP A 222 -15.86 -8.48 -4.47
CA TRP A 222 -14.52 -8.70 -3.94
C TRP A 222 -14.50 -9.71 -2.80
N ALA A 223 -15.39 -9.52 -1.81
CA ALA A 223 -15.50 -10.45 -0.68
C ALA A 223 -15.80 -11.87 -1.16
N CYS A 224 -16.75 -11.99 -2.09
CA CYS A 224 -17.15 -13.26 -2.70
C CYS A 224 -15.96 -13.92 -3.42
N SER A 225 -15.21 -13.17 -4.22
CA SER A 225 -14.03 -13.67 -4.92
C SER A 225 -12.98 -14.24 -3.97
N ILE A 226 -12.71 -13.59 -2.83
CA ILE A 226 -11.78 -14.11 -1.81
C ILE A 226 -12.32 -15.42 -1.22
N VAL A 227 -13.60 -15.45 -0.83
CA VAL A 227 -14.23 -16.64 -0.24
C VAL A 227 -14.20 -17.82 -1.21
N HIS A 228 -14.49 -17.61 -2.49
CA HIS A 228 -14.37 -18.65 -3.51
C HIS A 228 -12.96 -19.18 -3.65
N GLN A 229 -11.94 -18.30 -3.62
CA GLN A 229 -10.54 -18.74 -3.67
C GLN A 229 -10.19 -19.61 -2.45
N LEU A 230 -10.57 -19.19 -1.25
CA LEU A 230 -10.35 -19.97 -0.02
C LEU A 230 -11.07 -21.34 -0.08
N ARG A 231 -12.33 -21.38 -0.55
CA ARG A 231 -13.08 -22.62 -0.78
C ARG A 231 -12.40 -23.55 -1.78
N SER A 232 -11.85 -22.99 -2.86
CA SER A 232 -11.20 -23.79 -3.91
C SER A 232 -9.87 -24.40 -3.44
N GLN A 233 -9.12 -23.66 -2.62
CA GLN A 233 -7.82 -24.08 -2.12
C GLN A 233 -7.92 -25.01 -0.91
N GLN A 234 -9.06 -25.01 -0.20
CA GLN A 234 -9.35 -25.83 0.98
C GLN A 234 -8.19 -25.90 1.99
N PRO A 235 -7.73 -24.76 2.56
CA PRO A 235 -6.76 -24.80 3.64
C PRO A 235 -7.28 -25.68 4.79
N ALA A 236 -6.43 -26.50 5.41
CA ALA A 236 -6.85 -27.42 6.47
C ALA A 236 -7.56 -26.74 7.66
N TRP A 237 -7.21 -25.47 7.92
CA TRP A 237 -7.80 -24.66 8.98
C TRP A 237 -9.09 -23.94 8.56
N TYR A 238 -9.43 -23.92 7.26
CA TYR A 238 -10.50 -23.09 6.71
C TYR A 238 -11.89 -23.65 7.06
N HIS A 239 -12.68 -22.80 7.70
CA HIS A 239 -14.05 -23.04 8.11
C HIS A 239 -14.90 -21.85 7.69
N GLU A 240 -15.64 -22.01 6.60
CA GLU A 240 -16.47 -20.96 6.04
C GLU A 240 -17.47 -20.38 7.04
N THR A 241 -18.13 -21.23 7.84
CA THR A 241 -19.07 -20.79 8.87
C THR A 241 -18.40 -19.88 9.90
N ALA A 242 -17.15 -20.16 10.29
CA ALA A 242 -16.41 -19.32 11.22
C ALA A 242 -16.09 -17.95 10.61
N LEU A 243 -15.66 -17.91 9.35
CA LEU A 243 -15.42 -16.68 8.62
C LEU A 243 -16.70 -15.84 8.45
N ILE A 244 -17.81 -16.45 8.04
CA ILE A 244 -19.11 -15.77 7.89
C ILE A 244 -19.60 -15.22 9.23
N ASN A 245 -19.37 -15.93 10.33
CA ASN A 245 -19.72 -15.43 11.67
C ASN A 245 -18.91 -14.18 12.03
N GLN A 246 -17.63 -14.10 11.65
CA GLN A 246 -16.83 -12.89 11.85
C GLN A 246 -17.26 -11.75 10.92
N VAL A 247 -17.62 -12.04 9.67
CA VAL A 247 -18.26 -11.05 8.78
C VAL A 247 -19.51 -10.47 9.43
N ARG A 248 -20.37 -11.31 10.01
CA ARG A 248 -21.56 -10.86 10.75
C ARG A 248 -21.20 -9.99 11.95
N ALA A 249 -20.19 -10.38 12.71
CA ALA A 249 -19.77 -9.64 13.90
C ALA A 249 -19.31 -8.22 13.56
N TRP A 250 -18.63 -8.04 12.42
CA TRP A 250 -18.11 -6.74 11.99
C TRP A 250 -19.09 -5.91 11.15
N GLY A 251 -19.87 -6.55 10.27
CA GLY A 251 -20.71 -5.88 9.26
C GLY A 251 -22.22 -6.07 9.43
N GLY A 252 -22.65 -6.86 10.41
CA GLY A 252 -24.06 -7.19 10.64
C GLY A 252 -24.68 -8.13 9.62
N ASP A 253 -25.97 -8.41 9.78
CA ASP A 253 -26.70 -9.36 8.93
C ASP A 253 -26.79 -8.93 7.46
N ARG A 254 -26.77 -7.61 7.18
CA ARG A 254 -26.78 -7.08 5.82
C ARG A 254 -25.57 -7.57 5.03
N CYS A 255 -24.36 -7.47 5.58
CA CYS A 255 -23.15 -7.94 4.90
C CYS A 255 -23.22 -9.46 4.63
N VAL A 256 -23.77 -10.23 5.56
CA VAL A 256 -23.95 -11.68 5.35
C VAL A 256 -24.94 -11.97 4.22
N GLN A 257 -26.05 -11.23 4.15
CA GLN A 257 -27.05 -11.37 3.09
C GLN A 257 -26.43 -11.04 1.72
N ASP A 258 -25.67 -9.94 1.64
CA ASP A 258 -24.97 -9.54 0.41
C ASP A 258 -23.97 -10.63 -0.01
N LEU A 259 -23.09 -11.06 0.89
CA LEU A 259 -22.12 -12.13 0.62
C LEU A 259 -22.79 -13.42 0.16
N THR A 260 -23.84 -13.87 0.86
CA THR A 260 -24.54 -15.11 0.55
C THR A 260 -25.23 -15.04 -0.82
N SER A 261 -25.78 -13.88 -1.18
CA SER A 261 -26.44 -13.67 -2.47
C SER A 261 -25.44 -13.78 -3.62
N TYR A 262 -24.23 -13.26 -3.45
CA TYR A 262 -23.16 -13.38 -4.45
C TYR A 262 -22.58 -14.81 -4.53
N LEU A 263 -22.50 -15.53 -3.41
CA LEU A 263 -21.97 -16.90 -3.38
C LEU A 263 -22.91 -17.94 -4.03
N MET A 264 -24.17 -17.58 -4.30
CA MET A 264 -25.17 -18.42 -4.97
C MET A 264 -25.25 -18.19 -6.49
N GLN A 265 -24.56 -17.18 -7.01
CA GLN A 265 -24.47 -16.86 -8.44
C GLN A 265 -23.33 -17.64 -9.10
#